data_AF-A0A6A4ZF99-F1
#
_entry.id   AF-A0A6A4ZF99-F1
#
_cell.length_a   1.000
_cell.length_b   1.000
_cell.length_c   1.000
_cell.angle_alpha   90.00
_cell.angle_beta   90.00
_cell.angle_gamma   90.00
#
_symmetry.space_group_name_H-M   'P 1'
#
loop_
_entity.id
_entity.type
_entity.pdbx_description
1 polymer ?
#
loop_
_entity_poly.entity_id
_entity_poly.type
_entity_poly.pdbx_seq_one_letter_code
_entity_poly.pdbx_strand_id
1 'polypeptide(L)'
;MPRYKVGTEAGGGACPDAFNFPLVPRIGGLIYVAATAASSLAYLDIIYPNIANDFWWPHFNTTGVQTFLGDLYNAKLVTGANGSLDLFAPGAVVVKEYAQGTAFVSMRPATARALLLNRLQPVQAIRLIRSISFFDNMRTLPPPCWFDFNRMYEMAHTARHQSVCNQRRVANAAFYLEVLLRNVQLNDLTTSTYYPEVQSAIFEAIEATPE
;
A
#
# COMPACT_ATOMS: atom_id res chain seq x y z
N MET A 1 14.82 -45.99 -1.66
CA MET A 1 16.09 -46.34 -2.35
C MET A 1 15.98 -47.77 -2.88
N PRO A 2 15.80 -47.99 -4.20
CA PRO A 2 15.87 -49.34 -4.74
C PRO A 2 17.32 -49.73 -5.01
N ARG A 3 17.72 -50.92 -4.54
CA ARG A 3 19.05 -51.50 -4.76
C ARG A 3 19.21 -51.93 -6.22
N TYR A 4 20.22 -51.39 -6.91
CA TYR A 4 20.66 -51.92 -8.19
C TYR A 4 21.63 -53.08 -7.96
N LYS A 5 21.35 -54.26 -8.55
CA LYS A 5 22.31 -55.38 -8.57
C LYS A 5 23.32 -55.12 -9.67
N VAL A 6 24.60 -55.05 -9.31
CA VAL A 6 25.72 -55.03 -10.25
C VAL A 6 26.06 -56.47 -10.58
N GLY A 7 25.83 -56.88 -11.82
CA GLY A 7 26.31 -58.14 -12.39
C GLY A 7 27.56 -57.88 -13.22
N THR A 8 28.64 -58.61 -12.91
CA THR A 8 29.94 -58.60 -13.58
C THR A 8 29.92 -59.37 -14.91
N GLU A 9 30.85 -58.96 -15.77
CA GLU A 9 31.01 -59.17 -17.22
C GLU A 9 31.00 -60.62 -17.74
N ALA A 10 30.55 -60.80 -18.99
CA ALA A 10 31.33 -61.41 -20.08
C ALA A 10 30.52 -61.48 -21.39
N GLY A 11 31.18 -61.20 -22.52
CA GLY A 11 30.84 -61.77 -23.83
C GLY A 11 30.18 -60.81 -24.81
N GLY A 12 30.86 -60.60 -25.95
CA GLY A 12 30.38 -59.81 -27.08
C GLY A 12 28.99 -60.23 -27.55
N GLY A 13 28.10 -59.25 -27.62
CA GLY A 13 26.77 -59.34 -28.19
C GLY A 13 26.36 -57.94 -28.61
N ALA A 14 25.79 -57.82 -29.79
CA ALA A 14 25.45 -56.58 -30.48
C ALA A 14 24.87 -55.49 -29.58
N CYS A 15 25.15 -54.23 -29.93
CA CYS A 15 24.46 -53.06 -29.39
C CYS A 15 22.95 -53.36 -29.48
N PRO A 16 22.20 -53.35 -28.35
CA PRO A 16 20.79 -53.68 -28.39
C PRO A 16 20.11 -52.71 -29.34
N ASP A 17 19.34 -53.26 -30.28
CA ASP A 17 18.61 -52.53 -31.31
C ASP A 17 17.99 -51.27 -30.71
N ALA A 18 18.27 -50.14 -31.37
CA ALA A 18 17.73 -48.84 -31.02
C ALA A 18 16.24 -48.99 -30.66
N PHE A 19 15.87 -48.65 -29.42
CA PHE A 19 14.53 -48.80 -28.85
C PHE A 19 13.47 -48.38 -29.89
N ASN A 20 12.93 -49.35 -30.63
CA ASN A 20 11.91 -49.13 -31.64
C ASN A 20 10.59 -48.93 -30.91
N PHE A 21 10.41 -47.74 -30.35
CA PHE A 21 9.12 -47.32 -29.84
C PHE A 21 8.09 -47.47 -30.95
N PRO A 22 6.97 -48.18 -30.71
CA PRO A 22 5.94 -48.35 -31.74
C PRO A 22 5.47 -46.98 -32.23
N LEU A 23 5.05 -46.90 -33.49
CA LEU A 23 4.64 -45.64 -34.13
C LEU A 23 3.50 -44.93 -33.36
N VAL A 24 2.64 -45.72 -32.70
CA VAL A 24 1.45 -45.28 -31.97
C VAL A 24 1.77 -44.32 -30.81
N PRO A 25 2.63 -44.64 -29.82
CA PRO A 25 2.99 -43.70 -28.76
C PRO A 25 3.71 -42.44 -29.27
N ARG A 26 4.44 -42.51 -30.39
CA ARG A 26 5.10 -41.34 -31.00
C ARG A 26 4.08 -40.35 -31.56
N ILE A 27 3.08 -40.87 -32.28
CA ILE A 27 1.97 -40.08 -32.81
C ILE A 27 1.13 -39.52 -31.66
N GLY A 28 0.83 -40.34 -30.64
CA GLY A 28 0.12 -39.89 -29.45
C GLY A 28 0.83 -38.75 -28.71
N GLY A 29 2.16 -38.84 -28.57
CA GLY A 29 2.97 -37.77 -27.99
C GLY A 29 2.95 -36.48 -28.81
N LEU A 30 3.06 -36.57 -30.14
CA LEU A 30 2.96 -35.40 -31.03
C LEU A 30 1.59 -34.73 -30.95
N ILE A 31 0.51 -35.51 -30.99
CA ILE A 31 -0.85 -34.99 -30.85
C ILE A 31 -1.03 -34.34 -29.48
N TYR A 32 -0.51 -34.95 -28.41
CA TYR A 32 -0.57 -34.38 -27.07
C TYR A 32 0.15 -33.02 -26.99
N VAL A 33 1.37 -32.92 -27.52
CA VAL A 33 2.12 -31.64 -27.55
C VAL A 33 1.41 -30.58 -28.39
N ALA A 34 0.89 -30.95 -29.56
CA ALA A 34 0.15 -30.02 -30.41
C ALA A 34 -1.16 -29.54 -29.75
N ALA A 35 -1.92 -30.46 -29.13
CA ALA A 35 -3.17 -30.15 -28.45
C ALA A 35 -2.93 -29.27 -27.21
N THR A 36 -1.89 -29.57 -26.41
CA THR A 36 -1.53 -28.76 -25.23
C THR A 36 -1.04 -27.38 -25.63
N ALA A 37 -0.25 -27.26 -26.70
CA ALA A 37 0.18 -25.96 -27.24
C ALA A 37 -1.02 -25.13 -27.75
N ALA A 38 -1.92 -25.72 -28.52
CA ALA A 38 -3.14 -25.06 -28.99
C ALA A 38 -4.05 -24.64 -27.82
N SER A 39 -4.20 -25.50 -26.81
CA SER A 39 -4.97 -25.18 -25.60
C SER A 39 -4.35 -24.03 -24.81
N SER A 40 -3.01 -23.97 -24.73
CA SER A 40 -2.29 -22.89 -24.07
C SER A 40 -2.49 -21.56 -24.81
N LEU A 41 -2.44 -21.56 -26.15
CA LEU A 41 -2.70 -20.37 -26.95
C LEU A 41 -4.15 -19.89 -26.80
N ALA A 42 -5.12 -20.80 -26.85
CA ALA A 42 -6.53 -20.48 -26.63
C ALA A 42 -6.76 -19.92 -25.22
N TYR A 43 -6.09 -20.47 -24.20
CA TYR A 43 -6.18 -19.97 -22.83
C TYR A 43 -5.60 -18.56 -22.70
N LEU A 44 -4.48 -18.26 -23.36
CA LEU A 44 -3.89 -16.93 -23.37
C LEU A 44 -4.83 -15.88 -23.98
N ASP A 45 -5.55 -16.24 -25.04
CA ASP A 45 -6.54 -15.35 -25.67
C ASP A 45 -7.74 -15.07 -24.73
N ILE A 46 -8.22 -16.10 -24.04
CA ILE A 46 -9.31 -15.97 -23.05
C ILE A 46 -8.89 -15.10 -21.87
N ILE A 47 -7.68 -15.29 -21.35
CA ILE A 47 -7.23 -14.59 -20.15
C ILE A 47 -6.73 -13.17 -20.45
N TYR A 48 -6.23 -12.90 -21.67
CA TYR A 48 -5.67 -11.62 -22.10
C TYR A 48 -6.44 -10.38 -21.61
N PRO A 49 -7.77 -10.24 -21.82
CA PRO A 49 -8.48 -9.04 -21.40
C PRO A 49 -8.44 -8.85 -19.88
N ASN A 50 -8.44 -9.92 -19.10
CA ASN A 50 -8.42 -9.88 -17.64
C ASN A 50 -7.03 -9.45 -17.13
N ILE A 51 -5.96 -10.02 -17.68
CA ILE A 51 -4.57 -9.72 -17.26
C ILE A 51 -3.96 -8.49 -17.94
N ALA A 52 -4.75 -7.76 -18.74
CA ALA A 52 -4.32 -6.50 -19.34
C ALA A 52 -4.06 -5.39 -18.30
N ASN A 53 -4.47 -5.58 -17.04
CA ASN A 53 -4.23 -4.68 -15.93
C ASN A 53 -4.05 -5.45 -14.61
N ASP A 54 -3.44 -4.77 -13.63
CA ASP A 54 -3.17 -5.33 -12.29
C ASP A 54 -4.43 -5.59 -11.45
N PHE A 55 -5.61 -5.13 -11.91
CA PHE A 55 -6.89 -5.37 -11.23
C PHE A 55 -7.56 -6.67 -11.64
N TRP A 56 -7.01 -7.39 -12.63
CA TRP A 56 -7.59 -8.61 -13.20
C TRP A 56 -9.02 -8.41 -13.71
N TRP A 57 -9.37 -7.17 -14.06
CA TRP A 57 -10.71 -6.78 -14.49
C TRP A 57 -10.70 -6.57 -16.01
N PRO A 58 -11.46 -7.39 -16.78
CA PRO A 58 -11.47 -7.28 -18.23
C PRO A 58 -11.96 -5.92 -18.70
N HIS A 59 -11.25 -5.33 -19.67
CA HIS A 59 -11.57 -4.03 -20.28
C HIS A 59 -11.64 -2.85 -19.30
N PHE A 60 -10.97 -2.94 -18.15
CA PHE A 60 -10.87 -1.82 -17.22
C PHE A 60 -10.17 -0.63 -17.89
N ASN A 61 -10.83 0.52 -17.91
CA ASN A 61 -10.25 1.76 -18.43
C ASN A 61 -10.19 2.83 -17.33
N THR A 62 -9.15 3.66 -17.39
CA THR A 62 -8.95 4.75 -16.44
C THR A 62 -9.86 5.95 -16.72
N THR A 63 -10.35 6.07 -17.96
CA THR A 63 -11.19 7.18 -18.42
C THR A 63 -12.66 7.06 -17.99
N GLY A 64 -13.19 5.83 -17.84
CA GLY A 64 -14.61 5.58 -17.58
C GLY A 64 -14.88 4.68 -16.37
N VAL A 65 -14.37 3.44 -16.37
CA VAL A 65 -14.62 2.45 -15.30
C VAL A 65 -14.02 2.92 -13.99
N GLN A 66 -12.75 3.36 -14.00
CA GLN A 66 -12.11 3.89 -12.80
C GLN A 66 -12.84 5.13 -12.25
N THR A 67 -13.33 5.99 -13.14
CA THR A 67 -14.00 7.24 -12.74
C THR A 67 -15.41 6.97 -12.22
N PHE A 68 -16.14 6.01 -12.80
CA PHE A 68 -17.40 5.49 -12.29
C PHE A 68 -17.25 4.93 -10.87
N LEU A 69 -16.24 4.10 -10.63
CA LEU A 69 -15.98 3.55 -9.30
C LEU A 69 -15.70 4.64 -8.27
N GLY A 70 -14.90 5.64 -8.64
CA GLY A 70 -14.62 6.79 -7.78
C GLY A 70 -15.89 7.59 -7.43
N ASP A 71 -16.73 7.85 -8.44
CA ASP A 71 -17.98 8.59 -8.24
C ASP A 71 -18.98 7.81 -7.39
N LEU A 72 -19.13 6.51 -7.65
CA LEU A 72 -20.01 5.64 -6.91
C LEU A 72 -19.58 5.56 -5.44
N TYR A 73 -18.27 5.39 -5.20
CA TYR A 73 -17.71 5.37 -3.86
C TYR A 73 -17.95 6.70 -3.14
N ASN A 74 -17.67 7.83 -3.79
CA ASN A 74 -17.94 9.17 -3.24
C ASN A 74 -19.43 9.38 -2.92
N ALA A 75 -20.35 8.86 -3.76
CA ALA A 75 -21.78 8.95 -3.53
C ALA A 75 -22.22 8.18 -2.27
N LYS A 76 -21.63 7.00 -2.01
CA LYS A 76 -21.90 6.22 -0.78
C LYS A 76 -21.24 6.81 0.46
N LEU A 77 -20.05 7.39 0.33
CA LEU A 77 -19.40 8.07 1.45
C LEU A 77 -20.24 9.23 1.99
N VAL A 78 -20.91 9.99 1.11
CA VAL A 78 -21.79 11.09 1.52
C VAL A 78 -22.97 10.61 2.36
N THR A 79 -23.44 9.37 2.18
CA THR A 79 -24.52 8.80 3.00
C THR A 79 -24.05 8.22 4.33
N GLY A 80 -22.74 8.26 4.63
CA GLY A 80 -22.17 7.62 5.81
C GLY A 80 -22.26 6.09 5.78
N ALA A 81 -22.33 5.50 4.58
CA ALA A 81 -22.35 4.05 4.43
C ALA A 81 -20.97 3.47 4.78
N ASN A 82 -20.96 2.41 5.59
CA ASN A 82 -19.75 1.69 5.99
C ASN A 82 -19.85 0.22 5.53
N GLY A 83 -18.74 -0.37 5.11
CA GLY A 83 -18.67 -1.77 4.68
C GLY A 83 -18.19 -1.94 3.24
N SER A 84 -18.52 -3.08 2.64
CA SER A 84 -18.18 -3.40 1.25
C SER A 84 -19.05 -2.62 0.27
N LEU A 85 -18.43 -2.14 -0.83
CA LEU A 85 -19.15 -1.54 -1.94
C LEU A 85 -19.66 -2.64 -2.89
N ASP A 86 -20.96 -2.89 -2.88
CA ASP A 86 -21.61 -3.78 -3.86
C ASP A 86 -21.92 -3.02 -5.16
N LEU A 87 -21.28 -3.44 -6.25
CA LEU A 87 -21.44 -2.86 -7.58
C LEU A 87 -22.74 -3.27 -8.28
N PHE A 88 -23.39 -4.35 -7.81
CA PHE A 88 -24.62 -4.89 -8.38
C PHE A 88 -25.87 -4.53 -7.57
N ALA A 89 -25.70 -3.81 -6.46
CA ALA A 89 -26.82 -3.34 -5.66
C ALA A 89 -27.73 -2.39 -6.47
N PRO A 90 -29.05 -2.36 -6.22
CA PRO A 90 -29.97 -1.45 -6.92
C PRO A 90 -29.60 0.04 -6.83
N GLY A 91 -28.87 0.41 -5.77
CA GLY A 91 -28.37 1.77 -5.56
C GLY A 91 -26.96 2.03 -6.09
N ALA A 92 -26.35 1.12 -6.84
CA ALA A 92 -25.00 1.24 -7.41
C ALA A 92 -25.02 2.02 -8.74
N VAL A 93 -25.70 3.16 -8.76
CA VAL A 93 -25.95 3.95 -9.96
C VAL A 93 -25.46 5.38 -9.75
N VAL A 94 -24.71 5.89 -10.73
CA VAL A 94 -24.31 7.30 -10.81
C VAL A 94 -24.80 7.84 -12.14
N VAL A 95 -25.55 8.94 -12.11
CA VAL A 95 -26.07 9.59 -13.31
C VAL A 95 -24.96 10.43 -13.95
N LYS A 96 -24.21 9.81 -14.86
CA LYS A 96 -23.12 10.43 -15.62
C LYS A 96 -22.72 9.54 -16.80
N GLU A 97 -22.23 10.16 -17.87
CA GLU A 97 -21.72 9.45 -19.04
C GLU A 97 -20.27 9.01 -18.81
N TYR A 98 -20.00 7.71 -18.97
CA TYR A 98 -18.67 7.11 -18.80
C TYR A 98 -18.19 6.36 -20.05
N ALA A 99 -19.04 6.16 -21.06
CA ALA A 99 -18.67 5.43 -22.26
C ALA A 99 -17.96 6.30 -23.30
N GLN A 100 -18.10 7.64 -23.23
CA GLN A 100 -17.53 8.57 -24.20
C GLN A 100 -16.49 9.50 -23.57
N GLY A 101 -15.29 9.52 -24.17
CA GLY A 101 -14.21 10.43 -23.77
C GLY A 101 -13.62 10.13 -22.39
N THR A 102 -12.99 11.15 -21.80
CA THR A 102 -12.41 11.09 -20.45
C THR A 102 -13.38 11.69 -19.45
N ALA A 103 -13.94 10.86 -18.57
CA ALA A 103 -14.67 11.34 -17.40
C ALA A 103 -13.69 11.65 -16.25
N PHE A 104 -14.09 12.51 -15.33
CA PHE A 104 -13.29 12.90 -14.16
C PHE A 104 -14.02 12.54 -12.88
N VAL A 105 -13.35 12.04 -11.85
CA VAL A 105 -13.99 11.78 -10.56
C VAL A 105 -14.54 13.09 -9.97
N SER A 106 -15.84 13.09 -9.69
CA SER A 106 -16.60 14.14 -9.05
C SER A 106 -16.58 13.95 -7.54
N MET A 107 -16.05 14.95 -6.82
CA MET A 107 -16.15 15.05 -5.37
C MET A 107 -16.68 16.42 -4.98
N ARG A 108 -17.46 16.51 -3.90
CA ARG A 108 -17.85 17.82 -3.37
C ARG A 108 -16.58 18.51 -2.84
N PRO A 109 -16.29 19.76 -3.24
CA PRO A 109 -15.08 20.46 -2.79
C PRO A 109 -14.92 20.52 -1.27
N ALA A 110 -16.03 20.59 -0.53
CA ALA A 110 -16.04 20.61 0.92
C ALA A 110 -15.69 19.25 1.57
N THR A 111 -15.84 18.13 0.87
CA THR A 111 -15.65 16.79 1.45
C THR A 111 -14.20 16.56 1.87
N ALA A 112 -13.23 16.92 1.04
CA ALA A 112 -11.81 16.78 1.39
C ALA A 112 -11.46 17.58 2.66
N ARG A 113 -11.99 18.81 2.77
CA ARG A 113 -11.82 19.64 3.96
C ARG A 113 -12.54 19.05 5.19
N ALA A 114 -13.74 18.51 5.01
CA ALA A 114 -14.49 17.89 6.09
C ALA A 114 -13.78 16.64 6.64
N LEU A 115 -13.19 15.82 5.76
CA LEU A 115 -12.36 14.68 6.14
C LEU A 115 -11.09 15.11 6.88
N LEU A 116 -10.38 16.12 6.35
CA LEU A 116 -9.15 16.64 6.97
C LEU A 116 -9.41 17.28 8.35
N LEU A 117 -10.53 17.98 8.51
CA LEU A 117 -10.92 18.62 9.76
C LEU A 117 -11.77 17.72 10.67
N ASN A 118 -11.95 16.44 10.29
CA ASN A 118 -12.72 15.52 11.08
C ASN A 118 -12.05 15.32 12.45
N ARG A 119 -12.84 15.34 13.52
CA ARG A 119 -12.31 15.21 14.88
C ARG A 119 -12.02 13.74 15.18
N LEU A 120 -10.78 13.35 14.95
CA LEU A 120 -10.27 12.05 15.39
C LEU A 120 -10.26 11.97 16.91
N GLN A 121 -10.72 10.85 17.44
CA GLN A 121 -10.59 10.59 18.88
C GLN A 121 -9.09 10.44 19.23
N PRO A 122 -8.62 10.95 20.39
CA PRO A 122 -7.21 10.85 20.77
C PRO A 122 -6.65 9.42 20.69
N VAL A 123 -7.45 8.42 21.06
CA VAL A 123 -7.07 7.00 20.96
C VAL A 123 -6.79 6.58 19.52
N GLN A 124 -7.58 7.06 18.55
CA GLN A 124 -7.37 6.76 17.14
C GLN A 124 -6.12 7.47 16.61
N ALA A 125 -5.92 8.75 16.98
CA ALA A 125 -4.72 9.50 16.61
C ALA A 125 -3.44 8.83 17.13
N ILE A 126 -3.43 8.38 18.39
CA ILE A 126 -2.28 7.67 18.98
C ILE A 126 -2.01 6.34 18.25
N ARG A 127 -3.04 5.56 17.93
CA ARG A 127 -2.88 4.32 17.15
C ARG A 127 -2.30 4.61 15.77
N LEU A 128 -2.75 5.67 15.12
CA LEU A 128 -2.24 6.07 13.80
C LEU A 128 -0.77 6.46 13.87
N ILE A 129 -0.39 7.33 14.81
CA ILE A 129 1.01 7.75 15.02
C ILE A 129 1.92 6.53 15.22
N ARG A 130 1.50 5.55 16.03
CA ARG A 130 2.24 4.30 16.28
C ARG A 130 2.32 3.35 15.09
N SER A 131 1.39 3.47 14.15
CA SER A 131 1.26 2.55 13.01
C SER A 131 2.03 2.98 11.76
N ILE A 132 2.54 4.21 11.74
CA ILE A 132 3.29 4.78 10.61
C ILE A 132 4.73 5.07 11.03
N SER A 133 5.62 5.18 10.03
CA SER A 133 7.04 5.43 10.27
C SER A 133 7.28 6.80 10.92
N PHE A 134 8.41 6.96 11.59
CA PHE A 134 8.87 8.26 12.11
C PHE A 134 8.99 9.28 10.98
N PHE A 135 9.43 8.83 9.81
CA PHE A 135 9.53 9.65 8.60
C PHE A 135 8.17 10.24 8.21
N ASP A 136 7.12 9.42 8.13
CA ASP A 136 5.78 9.89 7.77
C ASP A 136 5.15 10.75 8.86
N ASN A 137 5.38 10.40 10.12
CA ASN A 137 4.96 11.21 11.25
C ASN A 137 5.58 12.61 11.20
N MET A 138 6.88 12.73 10.93
CA MET A 138 7.57 14.02 10.87
C MET A 138 6.99 14.94 9.79
N ARG A 139 6.48 14.37 8.68
CA ARG A 139 5.86 15.13 7.59
C ARG A 139 4.45 15.63 7.91
N THR A 140 3.78 15.01 8.89
CA THR A 140 2.41 15.35 9.28
C THR A 140 2.34 16.10 10.61
N LEU A 141 3.44 16.14 11.37
CA LEU A 141 3.56 16.88 12.61
C LEU A 141 3.49 18.40 12.33
N PRO A 142 2.65 19.17 13.04
CA PRO A 142 2.74 20.62 12.99
C PRO A 142 4.07 21.08 13.63
N PRO A 143 4.62 22.25 13.26
CA PRO A 143 5.81 22.78 13.91
C PRO A 143 5.64 22.83 15.43
N PRO A 144 6.46 22.11 16.22
CA PRO A 144 6.28 22.00 17.66
C PRO A 144 6.51 23.37 18.32
N CYS A 145 5.70 23.65 19.34
CA CYS A 145 5.88 24.81 20.21
C CYS A 145 6.79 24.47 21.39
N TRP A 146 6.75 23.23 21.87
CA TRP A 146 7.55 22.76 23.00
C TRP A 146 8.09 21.37 22.72
N PHE A 147 9.25 21.07 23.31
CA PHE A 147 9.80 19.72 23.28
C PHE A 147 8.99 18.78 24.16
N ASP A 148 8.77 19.18 25.41
CA ASP A 148 8.21 18.36 26.49
C ASP A 148 6.88 18.94 27.04
N PHE A 149 6.11 18.10 27.71
CA PHE A 149 4.82 18.44 28.33
C PHE A 149 4.95 19.43 29.49
N ASN A 150 6.09 19.46 30.19
CA ASN A 150 6.35 20.47 31.21
C ASN A 150 6.60 21.85 30.59
N ARG A 151 6.79 21.91 29.26
CA ARG A 151 7.13 23.12 28.48
C ARG A 151 8.44 23.73 28.94
N MET A 152 9.36 22.86 29.33
CA MET A 152 10.67 23.22 29.81
C MET A 152 11.53 23.81 28.68
N TYR A 153 11.46 23.18 27.50
CA TYR A 153 12.16 23.62 26.31
C TYR A 153 11.17 24.18 25.28
N GLU A 154 11.30 25.48 24.99
CA GLU A 154 10.54 26.18 23.95
C GLU A 154 11.18 25.93 22.57
N MET A 155 10.37 25.54 21.59
CA MET A 155 10.83 25.12 20.25
C MET A 155 10.27 25.96 19.09
N ALA A 156 9.36 26.91 19.35
CA ALA A 156 8.79 27.67 18.25
C ALA A 156 9.87 28.49 17.53
N HIS A 157 9.83 28.48 16.20
CA HIS A 157 10.83 29.13 15.33
C HIS A 157 11.08 30.62 15.60
N THR A 158 10.16 31.34 16.25
CA THR A 158 10.35 32.74 16.63
C THR A 158 9.71 33.03 17.99
N ALA A 159 10.25 34.01 18.73
CA ALA A 159 9.67 34.48 19.99
C ALA A 159 8.21 34.96 19.84
N ARG A 160 7.86 35.55 18.69
CA ARG A 160 6.47 35.93 18.39
C ARG A 160 5.56 34.70 18.23
N HIS A 161 6.05 33.63 17.61
CA HIS A 161 5.27 32.40 17.50
C HIS A 161 5.14 31.72 18.88
N GLN A 162 6.21 31.73 19.67
CA GLN A 162 6.21 31.18 21.03
C GLN A 162 5.18 31.86 21.93
N SER A 163 5.02 33.18 21.85
CA SER A 163 3.96 33.88 22.62
C SER A 163 2.55 33.44 22.20
N VAL A 164 2.31 33.20 20.91
CA VAL A 164 1.04 32.64 20.42
C VAL A 164 0.84 31.20 20.90
N CYS A 165 1.89 30.38 20.92
CA CYS A 165 1.85 29.04 21.48
C CYS A 165 1.38 29.07 22.94
N ASN A 166 2.08 29.87 23.78
CA ASN A 166 1.77 30.04 25.20
C ASN A 166 0.34 30.55 25.44
N GLN A 167 -0.21 31.38 24.55
CA GLN A 167 -1.58 31.90 24.69
C GLN A 167 -2.68 30.95 24.18
N ARG A 168 -2.43 30.16 23.15
CA ARG A 168 -3.52 29.47 22.39
C ARG A 168 -3.35 27.98 22.20
N ARG A 169 -2.17 27.41 22.43
CA ARG A 169 -1.84 26.03 22.01
C ARG A 169 -1.56 25.07 23.16
N VAL A 170 -1.52 25.55 24.41
CA VAL A 170 -1.22 24.75 25.61
C VAL A 170 -2.10 23.52 25.74
N ALA A 171 -3.40 23.62 25.45
CA ALA A 171 -4.32 22.50 25.58
C ALA A 171 -4.22 21.47 24.42
N ASN A 172 -3.38 21.72 23.41
CA ASN A 172 -3.28 20.86 22.23
C ASN A 172 -1.94 20.13 22.20
N ALA A 173 -2.00 18.83 22.53
CA ALA A 173 -0.87 17.92 22.55
C ALA A 173 -0.11 17.85 21.21
N ALA A 174 -0.74 18.16 20.07
CA ALA A 174 -0.06 18.12 18.76
C ALA A 174 1.13 19.10 18.65
N PHE A 175 1.20 20.13 19.50
CA PHE A 175 2.30 21.11 19.51
C PHE A 175 3.46 20.72 20.45
N TYR A 176 3.43 19.50 20.98
CA TYR A 176 4.45 18.95 21.88
C TYR A 176 5.21 17.83 21.16
N LEU A 177 6.50 18.00 20.92
CA LEU A 177 7.29 16.99 20.20
C LEU A 177 7.35 15.64 20.95
N GLU A 178 7.35 15.68 22.27
CA GLU A 178 7.33 14.51 23.15
C GLU A 178 6.16 13.56 22.86
N VAL A 179 5.01 14.07 22.41
CA VAL A 179 3.88 13.22 22.00
C VAL A 179 4.29 12.30 20.88
N LEU A 180 5.00 12.81 19.88
CA LEU A 180 5.49 11.99 18.79
C LEU A 180 6.55 11.00 19.28
N LEU A 181 7.56 11.50 19.98
CA LEU A 181 8.71 10.68 20.42
C LEU A 181 8.30 9.53 21.37
N ARG A 182 7.29 9.74 22.22
CA ARG A 182 6.74 8.69 23.10
C ARG A 182 5.93 7.61 22.36
N ASN A 183 5.51 7.88 21.13
CA ASN A 183 4.65 6.99 20.34
C ASN A 183 5.34 6.39 19.13
N VAL A 184 6.64 6.66 18.93
CA VAL A 184 7.45 6.09 17.86
C VAL A 184 8.35 5.00 18.42
N GLN A 185 8.59 3.96 17.63
CA GLN A 185 9.52 2.89 18.01
C GLN A 185 10.96 3.38 17.92
N LEU A 186 11.79 3.07 18.92
CA LEU A 186 13.17 3.55 18.95
C LEU A 186 13.96 3.18 17.68
N ASN A 187 13.81 1.95 17.19
CA ASN A 187 14.49 1.50 15.98
C ASN A 187 14.08 2.32 14.74
N ASP A 188 12.80 2.66 14.63
CA ASP A 188 12.27 3.48 13.53
C ASP A 188 12.75 4.93 13.62
N LEU A 189 12.86 5.48 14.84
CA LEU A 189 13.51 6.78 15.07
C LEU A 189 14.99 6.75 14.65
N THR A 190 15.79 5.81 15.16
CA THR A 190 17.25 5.79 14.95
C THR A 190 17.68 5.42 13.54
N THR A 191 16.84 4.69 12.80
CA THR A 191 17.12 4.31 11.40
C THR A 191 16.52 5.26 10.38
N SER A 192 15.72 6.23 10.81
CA SER A 192 15.12 7.22 9.93
C SER A 192 16.16 8.18 9.35
N THR A 193 15.88 8.65 8.13
CA THR A 193 16.68 9.67 7.47
C THR A 193 16.65 11.03 8.16
N TYR A 194 15.67 11.29 9.03
CA TYR A 194 15.59 12.52 9.84
C TYR A 194 16.42 12.46 11.14
N TYR A 195 16.95 11.28 11.50
CA TYR A 195 17.63 11.11 12.78
C TYR A 195 18.87 12.02 12.94
N PRO A 196 19.76 12.18 11.94
CA PRO A 196 20.94 13.04 12.10
C PRO A 196 20.59 14.49 12.42
N GLU A 197 19.54 15.04 11.79
CA GLU A 197 19.07 16.40 12.04
C GLU A 197 18.39 16.51 13.40
N VAL A 198 17.56 15.53 13.78
CA VAL A 198 16.93 15.51 15.11
C VAL A 198 18.00 15.42 16.21
N GLN A 199 19.02 14.58 16.02
CA GLN A 199 20.12 14.42 16.95
C GLN A 199 20.88 15.75 17.14
N SER A 200 21.37 16.33 16.05
CA SER A 200 22.22 17.52 16.10
C SER A 200 21.47 18.82 16.45
N ALA A 201 20.23 18.98 15.98
CA ALA A 201 19.48 20.22 16.18
C ALA A 201 18.62 20.22 17.46
N ILE A 202 18.21 19.05 17.95
CA ILE A 202 17.26 18.95 19.07
C ILE A 202 17.91 18.26 20.26
N PHE A 203 18.35 17.01 20.11
CA PHE A 203 18.82 16.22 21.26
C PHE A 203 20.13 16.77 21.84
N GLU A 204 21.12 17.08 21.02
CA GLU A 204 22.39 17.68 21.48
C GLU A 204 22.16 19.05 22.13
N ALA A 205 21.23 19.86 21.61
CA ALA A 205 20.92 21.17 22.19
C ALA A 205 20.28 21.05 23.59
N ILE A 206 19.43 20.05 23.79
CA ILE A 206 18.80 19.74 25.08
C ILE A 206 19.83 19.20 26.07
N GLU A 207 20.71 18.28 25.63
CA GLU A 207 21.79 17.77 26.47
C GLU A 207 22.78 18.86 26.89
N ALA A 208 23.01 19.87 26.03
CA ALA A 208 23.84 21.03 26.33
C ALA A 208 23.14 22.07 27.24
N THR A 209 21.83 21.97 27.42
CA THR A 209 21.03 22.86 28.28
C THR A 209 20.27 22.05 29.36
N PRO A 210 21.01 21.36 30.25
CA PRO A 210 20.38 20.69 31.39
C PRO A 210 19.81 21.74 32.35
N GLU A 211 18.71 21.39 33.05
CA GLU A 211 18.16 22.21 34.16
C GLU A 211 19.15 22.43 35.31
#